data_AF-A0AAN4VUT4-F1
#
_entry.id   AF-A0AAN4VUT4-F1
#
_cell.length_a   1.000
_cell.length_b   1.000
_cell.length_c   1.000
_cell.angle_alpha   90.00
_cell.angle_beta   90.00
_cell.angle_gamma   90.00
#
_symmetry.space_group_name_H-M   'P 1'
#
loop_
_entity.id
_entity.type
_entity.pdbx_description
1 polymer ?
#
loop_
_entity_poly.entity_id
_entity_poly.type
_entity_poly.pdbx_seq_one_letter_code
_entity_poly.pdbx_strand_id
1 'polypeptide(L)'
;MAGRGLFLFLFLCGMSVNISMVQAQRLSDRTNATAFRSSKELRKKHQSSTKVYPVIIKKNTQNTLNGNPCFTEETRKMGFEYLVMPKGTAPYKNEWSRFWRNFGVKTKLCFTRGPWWKATLNKKYKDCQYQTGDYTPHF
;
A
#
# COMPACT_ATOMS: atom_id res chain seq x y z
N MET A 1 -17.84 43.52 5.09
CA MET A 1 -17.75 42.05 4.85
C MET A 1 -16.32 41.60 5.14
N ALA A 2 -15.99 41.27 6.38
CA ALA A 2 -14.62 40.91 6.80
C ALA A 2 -14.67 39.89 7.94
N GLY A 3 -15.17 38.68 7.66
CA GLY A 3 -15.34 37.66 8.70
C GLY A 3 -15.22 36.21 8.25
N ARG A 4 -15.00 35.94 6.95
CA ARG A 4 -14.95 34.56 6.42
C ARG A 4 -13.55 34.09 6.02
N GLY A 5 -12.58 35.01 5.92
CA GLY A 5 -11.18 34.67 5.60
C GLY A 5 -10.33 34.27 6.82
N LEU A 6 -10.66 34.75 8.02
CA LEU A 6 -9.83 34.55 9.22
C LEU A 6 -9.92 33.11 9.78
N PHE A 7 -11.07 32.45 9.61
CA PHE A 7 -11.29 31.09 10.10
C PHE A 7 -10.56 30.01 9.30
N LEU A 8 -10.28 30.24 8.01
CA LEU A 8 -9.55 29.27 7.17
C LEU A 8 -8.03 29.29 7.43
N PHE A 9 -7.48 30.40 7.93
CA PHE A 9 -6.06 30.51 8.26
C PHE A 9 -5.69 29.83 9.58
N LEU A 10 -6.61 29.78 10.56
CA LEU A 10 -6.38 29.13 11.86
C LEU A 10 -6.38 27.59 11.77
N PHE A 11 -7.08 27.01 10.79
CA PHE A 11 -7.13 25.54 10.63
C PHE A 11 -5.87 24.96 9.97
N LEU A 12 -5.10 25.77 9.24
CA LEU A 12 -3.88 25.33 8.54
C LEU A 12 -2.60 25.43 9.39
N CYS A 13 -2.61 26.17 10.50
CA CYS A 13 -1.47 26.30 11.41
C CYS A 13 -1.47 25.30 12.60
N GLY A 14 -2.58 24.58 12.84
CA GLY A 14 -2.75 23.73 14.01
C GLY A 14 -2.18 22.31 13.93
N MET A 15 -1.51 21.94 12.83
CA MET A 15 -0.99 20.57 12.61
C MET A 15 0.55 20.49 12.61
N SER A 16 1.24 21.55 13.04
CA SER A 16 2.68 21.52 13.24
C SER A 16 3.05 20.91 14.60
N VAL A 17 3.85 19.83 14.51
CA VAL A 17 4.83 19.31 15.47
C VAL A 17 4.36 18.74 16.81
N ASN A 18 4.13 17.42 16.83
CA ASN A 18 4.58 16.58 17.94
C ASN A 18 5.37 15.40 17.38
N ILE A 19 6.64 15.63 17.07
CA ILE A 19 7.63 14.55 16.89
C ILE A 19 8.35 14.44 18.23
N SER A 20 7.81 13.61 19.13
CA SER A 20 8.57 13.20 20.31
C SER A 20 9.62 12.18 19.89
N MET A 21 10.87 12.61 19.98
CA MET A 21 12.06 11.80 19.79
C MET A 21 12.16 10.83 20.98
N VAL A 22 12.02 9.52 20.76
CA VAL A 22 12.35 8.51 21.78
C VAL A 22 13.78 8.03 21.52
N GLN A 23 14.66 8.41 22.43
CA GLN A 23 16.08 8.08 22.43
C GLN A 23 16.26 6.63 22.88
N ALA A 24 16.64 5.76 21.96
CA ALA A 24 16.98 4.37 22.28
C ALA A 24 18.26 4.35 23.14
N GLN A 25 18.14 3.99 24.42
CA GLN A 25 19.28 3.71 25.29
C GLN A 25 20.03 2.49 24.74
N ARG A 26 21.23 2.71 24.19
CA ARG A 26 22.19 1.62 23.99
C ARG A 26 22.83 1.29 25.33
N LEU A 27 22.26 0.29 26.02
CA LEU A 27 23.00 -0.43 27.06
C LEU A 27 24.05 -1.30 26.35
N SER A 28 25.28 -0.80 26.41
CA SER A 28 26.49 -1.49 26.03
C SER A 28 26.84 -2.51 27.11
N ASP A 29 26.25 -3.71 27.06
CA ASP A 29 26.78 -4.86 27.77
C ASP A 29 27.80 -5.57 26.88
N ARG A 30 29.06 -5.15 27.08
CA ARG A 30 30.24 -5.83 26.56
C ARG A 30 30.58 -6.95 27.54
N THR A 31 30.21 -8.18 27.23
CA THR A 31 30.80 -9.36 27.88
C THR A 31 31.23 -10.36 26.81
N ASN A 32 32.54 -10.58 26.75
CA ASN A 32 33.18 -11.60 25.93
C ASN A 32 32.82 -12.97 26.51
N ALA A 33 31.98 -13.72 25.80
CA ALA A 33 31.89 -15.16 25.93
C ALA A 33 31.56 -15.75 24.57
N THR A 34 32.39 -16.68 24.10
CA THR A 34 32.20 -17.49 22.89
C THR A 34 30.92 -18.31 23.03
N ALA A 35 29.79 -17.72 22.64
CA ALA A 35 28.48 -18.38 22.67
C ALA A 35 28.15 -18.92 21.28
N PHE A 36 28.05 -20.24 21.20
CA PHE A 36 27.46 -21.01 20.11
C PHE A 36 26.17 -20.32 19.63
N ARG A 37 26.18 -19.74 18.41
CA ARG A 37 25.00 -19.08 17.84
C ARG A 37 23.90 -20.12 17.68
N SER A 38 22.94 -20.10 18.60
CA SER A 38 21.74 -20.91 18.55
C SER A 38 21.08 -20.73 17.19
N SER A 39 20.73 -21.84 16.53
CA SER A 39 19.97 -21.90 15.27
C SER A 39 18.70 -21.02 15.27
N LYS A 40 18.20 -20.63 16.46
CA LYS A 40 17.10 -19.67 16.65
C LYS A 40 17.43 -18.24 16.17
N GLU A 41 18.68 -17.78 16.28
CA GLU A 41 19.12 -16.44 15.84
C GLU A 41 19.10 -16.33 14.30
N LEU A 42 19.52 -17.41 13.61
CA LEU A 42 19.53 -17.49 12.15
C LEU A 42 18.11 -17.59 11.58
N ARG A 43 17.19 -18.28 12.27
CA ARG A 43 15.77 -18.33 11.88
C ARG A 43 15.06 -16.98 11.99
N LYS A 44 15.39 -16.14 12.98
CA LYS A 44 14.82 -14.78 13.09
C LYS A 44 15.22 -13.87 11.93
N LYS A 45 16.39 -14.09 11.31
CA LYS A 45 16.89 -13.26 10.20
C LYS A 45 16.24 -13.60 8.84
N HIS A 46 15.73 -14.82 8.68
CA HIS A 46 15.10 -15.32 7.45
C HIS A 46 13.57 -15.24 7.44
N GLN A 47 12.93 -14.79 8.52
CA GLN A 47 11.54 -14.40 8.47
C GLN A 47 11.47 -13.00 7.85
N SER A 48 11.72 -12.90 6.54
CA SER A 48 11.41 -11.68 5.80
C SER A 48 9.95 -11.39 6.09
N SER A 49 9.66 -10.28 6.77
CA SER A 49 8.29 -9.88 7.03
C SER A 49 7.60 -9.77 5.68
N THR A 50 6.73 -10.74 5.36
CA THR A 50 5.91 -10.68 4.15
C THR A 50 5.10 -9.40 4.29
N LYS A 51 5.48 -8.35 3.54
CA LYS A 51 4.78 -7.07 3.59
C LYS A 51 3.35 -7.33 3.17
N VAL A 52 2.41 -7.21 4.10
CA VAL A 52 0.98 -7.36 3.83
C VAL A 52 0.50 -6.09 3.15
N TYR A 53 0.20 -6.18 1.86
CA TYR A 53 -0.35 -5.06 1.10
C TYR A 53 -1.87 -5.02 1.21
N PRO A 54 -2.48 -3.82 1.39
CA PRO A 54 -3.92 -3.68 1.27
C PRO A 54 -4.36 -4.05 -0.16
N VAL A 55 -5.44 -4.83 -0.26
CA VAL A 55 -5.90 -5.38 -1.52
C VAL A 55 -7.07 -4.58 -2.08
N ILE A 56 -7.02 -4.27 -3.38
CA ILE A 56 -8.14 -3.73 -4.15
C ILE A 56 -8.76 -4.85 -4.98
N ILE A 57 -10.03 -5.14 -4.72
CA ILE A 57 -10.71 -6.28 -5.33
C ILE A 57 -11.42 -5.85 -6.62
N LYS A 58 -11.07 -6.47 -7.76
CA LYS A 58 -11.60 -6.21 -9.12
C LYS A 58 -12.46 -7.39 -9.62
N LYS A 59 -13.53 -7.06 -10.37
CA LYS A 59 -14.62 -8.04 -10.67
C LYS A 59 -14.20 -8.97 -11.80
N ASN A 60 -13.34 -8.44 -12.64
CA ASN A 60 -12.79 -8.98 -13.85
C ASN A 60 -11.31 -8.58 -13.91
N THR A 61 -10.62 -9.12 -14.89
CA THR A 61 -9.23 -8.79 -15.22
C THR A 61 -9.09 -7.45 -15.95
N GLN A 62 -10.19 -6.72 -16.21
CA GLN A 62 -10.13 -5.44 -16.92
C GLN A 62 -9.27 -4.40 -16.19
N ASN A 63 -8.38 -3.76 -16.96
CA ASN A 63 -7.47 -2.73 -16.46
C ASN A 63 -6.64 -3.21 -15.25
N THR A 64 -6.39 -4.52 -15.19
CA THR A 64 -5.48 -5.15 -14.24
C THR A 64 -4.70 -6.20 -15.00
N LEU A 65 -3.40 -5.99 -15.17
CA LEU A 65 -2.52 -7.04 -15.67
C LEU A 65 -2.26 -8.04 -14.55
N ASN A 66 -3.31 -8.78 -14.19
CA ASN A 66 -3.29 -9.73 -13.10
C ASN A 66 -2.37 -10.91 -13.47
N GLY A 67 -1.33 -11.15 -12.66
CA GLY A 67 -0.30 -12.15 -12.96
C GLY A 67 0.90 -11.60 -13.72
N ASN A 68 0.84 -10.35 -14.21
CA ASN A 68 1.98 -9.70 -14.86
C ASN A 68 2.94 -9.13 -13.80
N PRO A 69 4.23 -9.50 -13.81
CA PRO A 69 5.19 -9.05 -12.79
C PRO A 69 5.42 -7.54 -12.83
N CYS A 70 5.47 -6.93 -14.02
CA CYS A 70 5.67 -5.48 -14.17
C CYS A 70 4.58 -4.70 -13.42
N PHE A 71 3.32 -5.05 -13.65
CA PHE A 71 2.21 -4.33 -13.02
C PHE A 71 2.06 -4.65 -11.54
N THR A 72 2.31 -5.90 -11.16
CA THR A 72 2.28 -6.32 -9.75
C THR A 72 3.32 -5.56 -8.93
N GLU A 73 4.53 -5.41 -9.45
CA GLU A 73 5.57 -4.60 -8.81
C GLU A 73 5.18 -3.13 -8.69
N GLU A 74 4.61 -2.52 -9.74
CA GLU A 74 4.18 -1.12 -9.69
C GLU A 74 3.07 -0.89 -8.64
N THR A 75 2.10 -1.81 -8.53
CA THR A 75 1.06 -1.73 -7.47
C THR A 75 1.66 -1.90 -6.08
N ARG A 76 2.58 -2.86 -5.88
CA ARG A 76 3.28 -3.06 -4.60
C ARG A 76 4.18 -1.88 -4.23
N LYS A 77 4.85 -1.25 -5.20
CA LYS A 77 5.57 0.03 -5.03
C LYS A 77 4.61 1.15 -4.63
N MET A 78 3.36 1.11 -5.09
CA MET A 78 2.28 2.00 -4.65
C MET A 78 1.70 1.67 -3.28
N GLY A 79 2.02 0.50 -2.73
CA GLY A 79 1.60 0.07 -1.40
C GLY A 79 0.22 -0.59 -1.38
N PHE A 80 -0.20 -1.20 -2.49
CA PHE A 80 -1.42 -2.01 -2.57
C PHE A 80 -1.24 -3.16 -3.58
N GLU A 81 -2.20 -4.07 -3.65
CA GLU A 81 -2.20 -5.16 -4.63
C GLU A 81 -3.59 -5.33 -5.24
N TYR A 82 -3.67 -5.74 -6.51
CA TYR A 82 -4.95 -6.10 -7.14
C TYR A 82 -5.25 -7.57 -6.94
N LEU A 83 -6.51 -7.86 -6.65
CA LEU A 83 -7.02 -9.22 -6.60
C LEU A 83 -8.27 -9.31 -7.45
N VAL A 84 -8.26 -10.19 -8.44
CA VAL A 84 -9.42 -10.45 -9.28
C VAL A 84 -10.26 -11.52 -8.61
N MET A 85 -11.50 -11.16 -8.23
CA MET A 85 -12.48 -12.08 -7.67
C MET A 85 -13.82 -11.90 -8.39
N PRO A 86 -14.35 -12.97 -9.00
CA PRO A 86 -15.67 -12.93 -9.61
C PRO A 86 -16.76 -12.76 -8.54
N LYS A 87 -17.92 -12.25 -8.97
CA LYS A 87 -19.07 -12.03 -8.08
C LYS A 87 -19.53 -13.35 -7.46
N GLY A 88 -20.02 -13.31 -6.22
CA GLY A 88 -20.53 -14.48 -5.51
C GLY A 88 -19.46 -15.35 -4.82
N THR A 89 -18.17 -15.08 -5.04
CA THR A 89 -17.07 -15.83 -4.41
C THR A 89 -16.87 -15.36 -2.96
N ALA A 90 -16.84 -16.29 -2.00
CA ALA A 90 -16.44 -15.99 -0.63
C ALA A 90 -14.97 -15.54 -0.60
N PRO A 91 -14.58 -14.54 0.23
CA PRO A 91 -15.33 -13.97 1.37
C PRO A 91 -16.22 -12.75 1.03
N TYR A 92 -16.30 -12.29 -0.22
CA TYR A 92 -17.00 -11.06 -0.60
C TYR A 92 -18.27 -11.34 -1.40
N LYS A 93 -19.26 -11.96 -0.74
CA LYS A 93 -20.60 -12.20 -1.33
C LYS A 93 -21.37 -10.88 -1.54
N ASN A 94 -21.15 -9.89 -0.68
CA ASN A 94 -21.87 -8.61 -0.67
C ASN A 94 -21.09 -7.51 -1.40
N GLU A 95 -21.68 -6.93 -2.45
CA GLU A 95 -21.12 -5.83 -3.25
C GLU A 95 -20.81 -4.58 -2.40
N TRP A 96 -21.65 -4.27 -1.41
CA TRP A 96 -21.45 -3.16 -0.48
C TRP A 96 -20.22 -3.31 0.41
N SER A 97 -19.98 -4.51 0.94
CA SER A 97 -18.80 -4.79 1.77
C SER A 97 -17.51 -4.57 0.97
N ARG A 98 -17.51 -5.04 -0.28
CA ARG A 98 -16.42 -4.86 -1.23
C ARG A 98 -16.20 -3.39 -1.60
N PHE A 99 -17.29 -2.63 -1.80
CA PHE A 99 -17.21 -1.20 -2.06
C PHE A 99 -16.50 -0.46 -0.91
N TRP A 100 -16.93 -0.66 0.34
CA TRP A 100 -16.34 0.00 1.50
C TRP A 100 -14.88 -0.42 1.75
N ARG A 101 -14.55 -1.70 1.55
CA ARG A 101 -13.16 -2.17 1.62
C ARG A 101 -12.29 -1.45 0.58
N ASN A 102 -12.71 -1.45 -0.68
CA ASN A 102 -12.00 -0.78 -1.76
C ASN A 102 -11.92 0.74 -1.52
N PHE A 103 -12.98 1.35 -0.99
CA PHE A 103 -13.01 2.77 -0.65
C PHE A 103 -11.93 3.10 0.38
N GLY A 104 -11.84 2.34 1.48
CA GLY A 104 -10.80 2.56 2.50
C GLY A 104 -9.38 2.50 1.92
N VAL A 105 -9.09 1.51 1.07
CA VAL A 105 -7.77 1.40 0.41
C VAL A 105 -7.53 2.57 -0.55
N LYS A 106 -8.50 2.90 -1.41
CA LYS A 106 -8.38 4.02 -2.35
C LYS A 106 -8.21 5.36 -1.63
N THR A 107 -8.93 5.59 -0.54
CA THR A 107 -8.80 6.80 0.29
C THR A 107 -7.41 6.89 0.88
N LYS A 108 -6.87 5.80 1.43
CA LYS A 108 -5.47 5.74 1.88
C LYS A 108 -4.49 6.07 0.75
N LEU A 109 -4.72 5.57 -0.47
CA LEU A 109 -3.89 5.90 -1.63
C LEU A 109 -3.98 7.38 -1.99
N CYS A 110 -5.18 7.97 -1.97
CA CYS A 110 -5.35 9.40 -2.23
C CYS A 110 -4.54 10.26 -1.25
N PHE A 111 -4.50 9.89 0.04
CA PHE A 111 -3.71 10.62 1.04
C PHE A 111 -2.20 10.36 0.96
N THR A 112 -1.79 9.14 0.61
CA THR A 112 -0.36 8.76 0.59
C THR A 112 0.35 9.04 -0.74
N ARG A 113 -0.38 9.06 -1.86
CA ARG A 113 0.15 9.24 -3.22
C ARG A 113 -0.48 10.41 -3.98
N GLY A 114 -1.44 11.10 -3.37
CA GLY A 114 -2.19 12.18 -3.99
C GLY A 114 -3.40 11.71 -4.79
N PRO A 115 -4.37 12.59 -5.09
CA PRO A 115 -5.62 12.22 -5.75
C PRO A 115 -5.44 11.78 -7.21
N TRP A 116 -4.28 12.07 -7.83
CA TRP A 116 -3.91 11.59 -9.18
C TRP A 116 -3.25 10.21 -9.22
N TRP A 117 -3.17 9.48 -8.11
CA TRP A 117 -2.56 8.13 -8.06
C TRP A 117 -3.09 7.19 -9.15
N LYS A 118 -4.38 7.30 -9.47
CA LYS A 118 -5.04 6.48 -10.49
C LYS A 118 -4.54 6.81 -11.90
N ALA A 119 -4.26 8.08 -12.19
CA ALA A 119 -3.71 8.50 -13.48
C ALA A 119 -2.28 7.97 -13.66
N THR A 120 -1.45 8.10 -12.61
CA THR A 120 -0.09 7.53 -12.58
C THR A 120 -0.10 6.02 -12.79
N LEU A 121 -0.99 5.32 -12.09
CA LEU A 121 -1.15 3.87 -12.24
C LEU A 121 -1.60 3.48 -13.65
N ASN A 122 -2.50 4.24 -14.27
CA ASN A 122 -2.96 3.98 -15.63
C ASN A 122 -1.85 4.18 -16.67
N LYS A 123 -0.95 5.15 -16.44
CA LYS A 123 0.26 5.31 -17.27
C LYS A 123 1.15 4.07 -17.15
N LYS A 124 1.45 3.64 -15.93
CA LYS A 124 2.25 2.43 -15.66
C LYS A 124 1.62 1.16 -16.20
N TYR A 125 0.30 1.05 -16.14
CA TYR A 125 -0.44 -0.05 -16.76
C TYR A 125 -0.14 -0.12 -18.27
N LYS A 126 -0.27 0.99 -19.00
CA LYS A 126 0.03 1.05 -20.44
C LYS A 126 1.50 0.76 -20.73
N ASP A 127 2.41 1.29 -19.91
CA ASP A 127 3.85 1.03 -20.05
C ASP A 127 4.14 -0.48 -19.90
N CYS A 128 3.56 -1.13 -18.89
CA CYS A 128 3.71 -2.57 -18.69
C CYS A 128 3.06 -3.39 -19.81
N GLN A 129 1.87 -2.99 -20.30
CA GLN A 129 1.22 -3.65 -21.45
C GLN A 129 2.13 -3.59 -22.68
N TYR A 130 2.70 -2.43 -22.98
CA TYR A 130 3.57 -2.24 -24.12
C TYR A 130 4.86 -3.06 -24.01
N GLN A 131 5.47 -3.12 -22.82
CA GLN A 131 6.72 -3.86 -22.61
C GLN A 131 6.55 -5.37 -22.65
N THR A 132 5.43 -5.88 -22.13
CA THR A 132 5.20 -7.33 -22.00
C THR A 132 4.37 -7.91 -23.14
N GLY A 133 3.77 -7.07 -23.99
CA GLY A 133 2.83 -7.51 -25.03
C GLY A 133 1.52 -8.09 -24.47
N ASP A 134 1.27 -7.88 -23.17
CA ASP A 134 0.18 -8.50 -22.43
C ASP A 134 -1.08 -7.64 -22.54
N TYR A 135 -1.82 -7.84 -23.63
CA TYR A 135 -3.05 -7.12 -23.92
C TYR A 135 -4.24 -7.84 -23.28
N THR A 136 -4.58 -7.49 -22.03
CA THR A 136 -5.85 -7.94 -21.45
C THR A 136 -7.01 -7.33 -22.25
N PRO A 137 -7.96 -8.16 -22.74
CA PRO A 137 -9.06 -7.67 -23.56
C PRO A 137 -10.02 -6.77 -22.76
N HIS A 138 -10.44 -5.67 -23.41
CA HIS A 138 -11.51 -4.81 -22.93
C HIS A 138 -12.86 -5.43 -23.32
N PHE A 139 -13.32 -6.45 -22.58
CA PHE A 139 -14.68 -7.01 -22.73
C PHE A 139 -15.64 -6.40 -21.71
#